data_AF-A0A7S3YXL3-F1
#
_entry.id   AF-A0A7S3YXL3-F1
#
_cell.length_a   1.000
_cell.length_b   1.000
_cell.length_c   1.000
_cell.angle_alpha   90.00
_cell.angle_beta   90.00
_cell.angle_gamma   90.00
#
_symmetry.space_group_name_H-M   'P 1'
#
loop_
_entity.id
_entity.type
_entity.pdbx_description
1 polymer ?
#
loop_
_entity_poly.entity_id
_entity_poly.type
_entity_poly.pdbx_seq_one_letter_code
_entity_poly.pdbx_strand_id
1 'polypeptide(L)'
;ITHHLMKLCAECKLEKGKKGYGDRQWKKAAGSGVCKECKAKALAEKENQAMSPSSSMKMCSSCGTNKQVFSFSENQLKKGSKRRCYSCVEDSEGNANQEVLVCHECGSDGPFSAKQKKKGPK
;
A
#
# COMPACT_ATOMS: atom_id res chain seq x y z
N ILE A 1 -46.45 20.54 -18.44
CA ILE A 1 -45.14 20.80 -19.06
C ILE A 1 -44.06 20.49 -18.03
N THR A 2 -43.54 19.27 -18.01
CA THR A 2 -42.39 18.92 -17.19
C THR A 2 -41.17 19.56 -17.83
N HIS A 3 -40.79 20.76 -17.37
CA HIS A 3 -39.55 21.38 -17.78
C HIS A 3 -38.41 20.42 -17.45
N HIS A 4 -37.78 19.85 -18.49
CA HIS A 4 -36.54 19.13 -18.33
C HIS A 4 -35.49 20.12 -17.85
N LEU A 5 -35.32 20.22 -16.53
CA LEU A 5 -34.22 20.97 -15.94
C LEU A 5 -32.92 20.38 -16.50
N MET A 6 -32.20 21.19 -17.25
CA MET A 6 -30.85 20.94 -17.73
C MET A 6 -29.88 21.84 -16.97
N LYS A 7 -28.64 21.37 -16.77
CA LYS A 7 -27.57 22.15 -16.14
C LYS A 7 -26.28 22.02 -16.94
N LEU A 8 -25.57 23.14 -17.08
CA LEU A 8 -24.24 23.21 -17.67
C LEU A 8 -23.18 22.62 -16.73
N CYS A 9 -22.34 21.76 -17.29
CA CYS A 9 -21.20 21.18 -16.58
C CYS A 9 -20.09 22.24 -16.45
N ALA A 10 -19.49 22.35 -15.26
CA ALA A 10 -18.40 23.29 -15.01
C ALA A 10 -17.16 23.01 -15.88
N GLU A 11 -16.86 21.73 -16.15
CA GLU A 11 -15.67 21.28 -16.89
C GLU A 11 -15.90 21.29 -18.40
N CYS A 12 -16.80 20.45 -18.90
CA CYS A 12 -16.99 20.27 -20.34
C CYS A 12 -17.98 21.25 -20.99
N LYS A 13 -18.61 22.15 -20.22
CA LYS A 13 -19.60 23.14 -20.69
C LYS A 13 -20.80 22.55 -21.45
N LEU A 14 -21.05 21.25 -21.35
CA LEU A 14 -22.20 20.59 -21.96
C LEU A 14 -23.43 20.64 -21.04
N GLU A 15 -24.60 20.83 -21.64
CA GLU A 15 -25.88 20.71 -20.97
C GLU A 15 -26.21 19.24 -20.70
N LYS A 16 -26.50 18.92 -19.45
CA LYS A 16 -26.86 17.57 -19.03
C LYS A 16 -28.08 17.62 -18.13
N GLY A 17 -28.98 16.66 -18.29
CA GLY A 17 -30.10 16.47 -17.38
C GLY A 17 -29.68 15.82 -16.05
N LYS A 18 -30.63 15.64 -15.13
CA LYS A 18 -30.40 15.04 -13.80
C LYS A 18 -29.60 13.74 -13.82
N LYS A 19 -29.81 12.87 -14.81
CA LYS A 19 -29.10 11.58 -14.94
C LYS A 19 -27.58 11.75 -15.15
N GLY A 20 -27.15 12.87 -15.74
CA GLY A 20 -25.74 13.19 -16.00
C GLY A 20 -24.96 13.70 -14.78
N TYR A 21 -25.65 13.97 -13.66
CA TYR A 21 -25.04 14.41 -12.41
C TYR A 21 -25.36 13.42 -11.28
N GLY A 22 -24.51 13.37 -10.26
CA GLY A 22 -24.89 12.72 -9.00
C GLY A 22 -25.82 13.62 -8.19
N ASP A 23 -26.67 13.08 -7.31
CA ASP A 23 -27.68 13.86 -6.57
C ASP A 23 -27.09 15.04 -5.80
N ARG A 24 -25.92 14.86 -5.18
CA ARG A 24 -25.20 15.94 -4.51
C ARG A 24 -24.74 17.04 -5.47
N GLN A 25 -24.30 16.68 -6.67
CA GLN A 25 -23.88 17.63 -7.71
C GLN A 25 -25.10 18.33 -8.34
N TRP A 26 -26.20 17.61 -8.52
CA TRP A 26 -27.45 18.16 -9.06
C TRP A 26 -28.08 19.19 -8.12
N LYS A 27 -27.92 19.05 -6.80
CA LYS A 27 -28.40 20.03 -5.82
C LYS A 27 -27.59 21.32 -5.78
N LYS A 28 -26.38 21.37 -6.37
CA LYS A 28 -25.58 22.60 -6.44
C LYS A 28 -26.15 23.62 -7.42
N ALA A 29 -25.69 24.87 -7.29
CA ALA A 29 -26.02 25.95 -8.22
C ALA A 29 -25.64 25.57 -9.67
N ALA A 30 -26.42 26.04 -10.64
CA ALA A 30 -26.13 25.83 -12.06
C ALA A 30 -24.72 26.35 -12.40
N GLY A 31 -23.97 25.62 -13.22
CA GLY A 31 -22.59 26.00 -13.60
C GLY A 31 -21.49 25.65 -12.59
N SER A 32 -21.84 25.21 -11.36
CA SER A 32 -20.85 24.79 -10.34
C SER A 32 -20.68 23.26 -10.24
N GLY A 33 -21.57 22.50 -10.86
CA GLY A 33 -21.58 21.05 -10.83
C GLY A 33 -20.73 20.43 -11.94
N VAL A 34 -20.06 19.32 -11.63
CA VAL A 34 -19.31 18.51 -12.61
C VAL A 34 -20.12 17.27 -12.97
N CYS A 35 -20.24 16.96 -14.26
CA CYS A 35 -20.96 15.78 -14.74
C CYS A 35 -20.23 14.49 -14.37
N LYS A 36 -20.96 13.37 -14.37
CA LYS A 36 -20.42 12.05 -14.03
C LYS A 36 -19.23 11.65 -14.90
N GLU A 37 -19.27 11.99 -16.18
CA GLU A 37 -18.21 11.67 -17.15
C GLU A 37 -16.91 12.41 -16.83
N CYS A 38 -16.99 13.74 -16.63
CA CYS A 38 -15.82 14.54 -16.23
C CYS A 38 -15.29 14.11 -14.86
N LYS A 39 -16.16 13.76 -13.92
CA LYS A 39 -15.74 13.21 -12.63
C LYS A 39 -15.02 11.87 -12.79
N ALA A 40 -15.52 10.98 -13.66
CA ALA A 40 -14.88 9.69 -13.93
C ALA A 40 -13.51 9.86 -14.59
N LYS A 41 -13.38 10.79 -15.56
CA LYS A 41 -12.09 11.14 -16.18
C LYS A 41 -11.09 11.64 -15.13
N ALA A 42 -11.49 12.57 -14.28
CA ALA A 42 -10.64 13.10 -13.21
C ALA A 42 -10.22 12.03 -12.17
N LEU A 43 -11.04 10.98 -11.97
CA LEU A 43 -10.67 9.85 -11.12
C LEU A 43 -9.67 8.93 -11.84
N ALA A 44 -9.91 8.59 -13.10
CA ALA A 44 -9.01 7.77 -13.91
C ALA A 44 -7.62 8.42 -14.09
N GLU A 45 -7.56 9.74 -14.23
CA GLU A 45 -6.32 10.51 -14.28
C GLU A 45 -5.55 10.45 -12.94
N LYS A 46 -6.26 10.46 -11.80
CA LYS A 46 -5.65 10.30 -10.48
C LYS A 46 -5.10 8.90 -10.24
N GLU A 47 -5.80 7.86 -10.71
CA GLU A 47 -5.32 6.48 -10.62
C GLU A 47 -4.05 6.28 -11.47
N ASN A 48 -3.98 6.88 -12.66
CA ASN A 48 -2.76 6.83 -13.47
C ASN A 48 -1.61 7.64 -12.85
N GLN A 49 -1.87 8.75 -12.16
CA GLN A 49 -0.83 9.48 -11.42
C GLN A 49 -0.36 8.78 -10.14
N ALA A 50 -1.17 7.91 -9.54
CA ALA A 50 -0.76 7.07 -8.41
C ALA A 50 0.26 5.99 -8.79
N MET A 51 0.44 5.71 -10.09
CA MET A 51 1.54 4.87 -10.62
C MET A 51 2.80 5.65 -10.99
N SER A 52 2.88 6.95 -10.69
CA SER A 52 4.17 7.63 -10.74
C SER A 52 4.98 7.24 -9.49
N PRO A 53 6.14 6.57 -9.61
CA PRO A 53 6.94 6.07 -8.48
C PRO A 53 7.68 7.20 -7.72
N SER A 54 6.99 8.32 -7.45
CA SER A 54 7.36 9.29 -6.42
C SER A 54 7.10 8.74 -5.00
N SER A 55 6.88 7.43 -4.85
CA SER A 55 6.94 6.75 -3.57
C SER A 55 8.34 6.98 -3.00
N SER A 56 8.43 7.90 -2.04
CA SER A 56 9.69 8.46 -1.57
C SER A 56 10.61 7.35 -1.06
N MET A 57 11.60 6.95 -1.86
CA MET A 57 12.57 5.95 -1.44
C MET A 57 13.23 6.40 -0.14
N LYS A 58 13.37 5.48 0.81
CA LYS A 58 14.00 5.71 2.10
C LYS A 58 15.22 4.81 2.23
N MET A 59 16.31 5.37 2.71
CA MET A 59 17.53 4.61 3.00
C MET A 59 17.37 3.80 4.28
N CYS A 60 17.71 2.52 4.23
CA CYS A 60 17.82 1.66 5.40
C CYS A 60 19.13 1.96 6.14
N SER A 61 19.07 2.18 7.45
CA SER A 61 20.24 2.45 8.28
C SER A 61 21.13 1.23 8.51
N SER A 62 20.63 0.01 8.25
CA SER A 62 21.38 -1.23 8.51
C SER A 62 22.15 -1.71 7.28
N CYS A 63 21.50 -1.70 6.11
CA CYS A 63 22.11 -2.17 4.86
C CYS A 63 22.48 -1.04 3.90
N GLY A 64 22.21 0.23 4.23
CA GLY A 64 22.56 1.39 3.42
C GLY A 64 21.80 1.54 2.08
N THR A 65 20.91 0.60 1.74
CA THR A 65 20.19 0.63 0.46
C THR A 65 18.94 1.52 0.53
N ASN A 66 18.68 2.25 -0.57
CA ASN A 66 17.42 2.94 -0.79
C ASN A 66 16.34 1.91 -1.13
N LYS A 67 15.28 1.88 -0.33
CA LYS A 67 14.14 0.98 -0.52
C LYS A 67 12.84 1.77 -0.57
N GLN A 68 11.82 1.15 -1.13
CA GLN A 68 10.48 1.72 -1.18
C GLN A 68 9.87 1.82 0.22
N VAL A 69 8.93 2.75 0.42
CA VAL A 69 8.27 2.97 1.73
C VAL A 69 7.62 1.69 2.25
N PHE A 70 7.04 0.87 1.37
CA PHE A 70 6.43 -0.42 1.71
C PHE A 70 7.45 -1.50 2.15
N SER A 71 8.75 -1.28 1.93
CA SER A 71 9.81 -2.17 2.44
C SER A 71 10.16 -1.88 3.91
N PHE A 72 9.43 -0.97 4.57
CA PHE A 72 9.57 -0.62 5.98
C PHE A 72 8.22 -0.77 6.68
N SER A 73 8.24 -1.22 7.93
CA SER A 73 7.03 -1.16 8.76
C SER A 73 6.72 0.28 9.18
N GLU A 74 5.45 0.57 9.49
CA GLU A 74 5.02 1.91 9.95
C GLU A 74 5.82 2.40 11.15
N ASN A 75 6.17 1.49 12.07
CA ASN A 75 7.02 1.80 13.23
C ASN A 75 8.46 2.16 12.83
N GLN A 76 9.00 1.55 11.77
CA GLN A 76 10.33 1.90 11.26
C GLN A 76 10.31 3.23 10.50
N LEU A 77 9.22 3.54 9.78
CA LEU A 77 9.06 4.82 9.10
C LEU A 77 9.03 6.00 10.07
N LYS A 78 8.43 5.83 11.25
CA LYS A 78 8.42 6.83 12.34
C LYS A 78 9.80 7.09 12.96
N LYS A 79 10.78 6.17 12.80
CA LYS A 79 12.14 6.30 13.36
C LYS A 79 13.08 7.19 12.54
N GLY A 80 12.62 7.77 11.44
CA GLY A 80 13.42 8.69 10.62
C GLY A 80 14.69 8.02 10.09
N SER A 81 15.86 8.62 10.33
CA SER A 81 17.16 8.13 9.81
C SER A 81 17.62 6.80 10.41
N LYS A 82 17.09 6.39 11.57
CA LYS A 82 17.44 5.11 12.22
C LYS A 82 16.60 3.91 11.74
N ARG A 83 15.77 4.10 10.71
CA ARG A 83 14.87 3.08 10.17
C ARG A 83 15.63 1.88 9.61
N ARG A 84 15.05 0.70 9.75
CA ARG A 84 15.51 -0.56 9.15
C ARG A 84 14.40 -1.16 8.30
N CYS A 85 14.75 -1.73 7.15
CA CYS A 85 13.80 -2.45 6.30
C CYS A 85 13.44 -3.82 6.90
N TYR A 86 12.35 -4.43 6.45
CA TYR A 86 11.86 -5.73 6.96
C TYR A 86 12.98 -6.78 7.08
N SER A 87 13.74 -7.01 6.00
CA SER A 87 14.83 -7.99 5.98
C SER A 87 15.88 -7.75 7.06
N CYS A 88 16.20 -6.50 7.40
CA CYS A 88 17.20 -6.19 8.43
C CYS A 88 16.62 -6.19 9.85
N VAL A 89 15.29 -6.10 9.98
CA VAL A 89 14.61 -6.24 11.28
C VAL A 89 14.55 -7.72 11.65
N GLU A 90 14.15 -8.58 10.71
CA GLU A 90 14.09 -10.04 10.92
C GLU A 90 15.47 -10.63 11.24
N ASP A 91 16.52 -10.18 10.55
CA ASP A 91 17.90 -10.61 10.81
C ASP A 91 18.40 -10.20 12.22
N SER A 92 17.89 -9.08 12.75
CA SER A 92 18.24 -8.62 14.10
C SER A 92 17.52 -9.40 15.22
N GLU A 93 16.34 -9.96 14.92
CA GLU A 93 15.55 -10.73 15.90
C GLU A 93 15.88 -12.24 15.86
N GLY A 94 16.49 -12.72 14.77
CA GLY A 94 16.96 -14.09 14.63
C GLY A 94 18.33 -14.38 15.25
N ASN A 95 19.11 -13.37 15.63
CA ASN A 95 20.47 -13.55 16.18
C ASN A 95 20.51 -13.53 17.72
N ALA A 96 19.60 -14.29 18.33
CA ALA A 96 19.77 -14.81 19.67
C ALA A 96 19.77 -16.34 19.55
N ASN A 97 20.96 -16.91 19.31
CA ASN A 97 21.26 -18.35 19.32
C ASN A 97 20.95 -19.13 18.02
N GLN A 98 21.77 -18.92 16.99
CA GLN A 98 21.98 -19.98 16.00
C GLN A 98 23.47 -20.09 15.67
N GLU A 99 24.16 -20.86 16.52
CA GLU A 99 25.47 -21.43 16.20
C GLU A 99 25.27 -22.37 15.01
N VAL A 100 25.63 -21.90 13.81
CA VAL A 100 25.50 -22.68 12.58
C VAL A 100 26.64 -23.70 12.56
N LEU A 101 26.34 -24.91 13.03
CA LEU A 101 27.19 -26.08 12.79
C LEU A 101 26.98 -26.49 11.31
N VAL A 102 27.85 -26.01 10.42
CA VAL A 102 27.85 -26.41 9.01
C VAL A 102 28.43 -27.82 8.91
N CYS A 103 27.60 -28.81 8.56
CA CYS A 103 28.08 -30.13 8.17
C CYS A 103 28.45 -30.10 6.68
N HIS A 104 29.76 -30.08 6.40
CA HIS A 104 30.30 -30.10 5.04
C HIS A 104 30.47 -31.56 4.59
N GLU A 105 29.38 -32.31 4.34
CA GLU A 105 29.44 -33.47 3.41
C GLU A 105 28.14 -34.24 3.07
N CYS A 106 26.93 -33.86 3.50
CA CYS A 106 25.76 -34.69 3.14
C CYS A 106 24.50 -33.87 2.86
N GLY A 107 24.09 -33.85 1.58
CA GLY A 107 22.82 -33.30 1.16
C GLY A 107 21.66 -34.16 1.63
N SER A 108 20.78 -33.61 2.47
CA SER A 108 19.32 -33.78 2.52
C SER A 108 18.81 -33.30 3.89
N ASP A 109 18.12 -32.16 3.95
CA ASP A 109 17.54 -31.67 5.21
C ASP A 109 16.01 -31.57 5.11
N GLY A 110 15.36 -32.60 5.65
CA GLY A 110 13.98 -32.52 6.13
C GLY A 110 13.96 -32.18 7.63
N PRO A 111 12.94 -31.49 8.15
CA PRO A 111 12.91 -31.05 9.55
C PRO A 111 12.66 -32.24 10.50
N PHE A 112 13.68 -32.60 11.28
CA PHE A 112 13.54 -33.50 12.43
C PHE A 112 12.82 -32.77 13.57
N SER A 113 11.54 -33.06 13.76
CA SER A 113 10.73 -32.51 14.85
C SER A 113 11.03 -33.24 16.17
N ALA A 114 11.69 -32.55 17.09
CA ALA A 114 11.94 -33.04 18.44
C ALA A 114 10.65 -33.03 19.28
N LYS A 115 10.16 -34.22 19.63
CA LYS A 115 9.25 -34.42 20.79
C LYS A 115 9.85 -35.44 21.74
N GLN A 116 10.74 -34.97 22.61
CA GLN A 116 11.13 -35.68 23.82
C GLN A 116 10.00 -35.58 24.86
N LYS A 117 9.45 -36.72 25.30
CA LYS A 117 8.58 -36.82 26.47
C LYS A 117 9.30 -37.69 27.50
N LYS A 118 9.96 -37.05 28.46
CA LYS A 118 10.50 -37.69 29.67
C LYS A 118 9.37 -37.93 30.66
N LYS A 119 9.28 -39.12 31.27
CA LYS A 119 8.84 -39.34 32.68
C LYS A 119 9.17 -40.78 33.14
N GLY A 120 10.28 -40.85 33.87
CA GLY A 120 10.58 -41.53 35.15
C GLY A 120 9.99 -42.91 35.52
N PRO A 121 10.79 -43.77 36.18
CA PRO A 121 10.40 -45.12 36.63
C PRO A 121 9.68 -45.11 37.98
N LYS A 122 8.89 -46.17 38.23
CA LYS A 122 8.59 -46.69 39.56
C LYS A 122 8.58 -48.21 39.49
#